data_AF-A0A2U3LSB6-F1
#
_entry.id   AF-A0A2U3LSB6-F1
#
_cell.length_a   1.000
_cell.length_b   1.000
_cell.length_c   1.000
_cell.angle_alpha   90.00
_cell.angle_beta   90.00
_cell.angle_gamma   90.00
#
_symmetry.space_group_name_H-M   'P 1'
#
loop_
_entity.id
_entity.type
_entity.pdbx_description
1 polymer ?
#
loop_
_entity_poly.entity_id
_entity_poly.type
_entity_poly.pdbx_seq_one_letter_code
_entity_poly.pdbx_strand_id
1 'polypeptide(L)'
;MPKTSRKSRTADEIAEMASRGEDISAYFTNQFTVVRPVHRVNVDLTQGILRALDEREARLNISRQAVIKTLLDRALNEDKRRPKKKAG
;
A
#
# COMPACT_ATOMS: atom_id res chain seq x y z
N MET A 1 23.84 35.14 2.58
CA MET A 1 23.85 34.46 1.26
C MET A 1 22.43 33.96 0.99
N PRO A 2 21.75 34.38 -0.08
CA PRO A 2 20.39 33.91 -0.36
C PRO A 2 20.46 32.46 -0.87
N LYS A 3 19.70 31.56 -0.24
CA LYS A 3 19.57 30.17 -0.69
C LYS A 3 18.80 30.17 -2.01
N THR A 4 19.48 29.90 -3.11
CA THR A 4 18.84 29.69 -4.40
C THR A 4 17.97 28.43 -4.32
N SER A 5 16.66 28.62 -4.38
CA SER A 5 15.70 27.55 -4.65
C SER A 5 16.08 26.93 -5.99
N ARG A 6 16.69 25.73 -5.96
CA ARG A 6 16.93 24.94 -7.18
C ARG A 6 15.57 24.43 -7.65
N LYS A 7 15.19 24.77 -8.88
CA LYS A 7 14.05 24.15 -9.57
C LYS A 7 14.21 22.62 -9.46
N SER A 8 13.26 21.96 -8.81
CA SER A 8 13.19 20.50 -8.77
C SER A 8 12.87 20.01 -10.17
N ARG A 9 13.76 19.19 -10.75
CA ARG A 9 13.52 18.52 -12.03
C ARG A 9 12.31 17.60 -11.91
N THR A 10 11.54 17.47 -12.98
CA THR A 10 10.41 16.53 -13.03
C THR A 10 10.90 15.09 -13.15
N ALA A 11 10.01 14.12 -12.91
CA ALA A 11 10.35 12.70 -13.04
C ALA A 11 10.79 12.34 -14.46
N ASP A 12 10.12 12.91 -15.48
CA ASP A 12 10.44 12.68 -16.89
C ASP A 12 11.82 13.21 -17.27
N GLU A 13 12.21 14.38 -16.74
CA GLU A 13 13.55 14.94 -16.95
C GLU A 13 14.65 14.06 -16.34
N ILE A 14 14.40 13.47 -15.17
CA ILE A 14 15.33 12.54 -14.51
C ILE A 14 15.43 11.23 -15.30
N ALA A 15 14.32 10.74 -15.88
CA ALA A 15 14.32 9.56 -16.74
C ALA A 15 15.16 9.77 -18.01
N GLU A 16 15.04 10.93 -18.66
CA GLU A 16 15.86 11.29 -19.83
C GLU A 16 17.34 11.45 -19.51
N MET A 17 17.70 11.95 -18.32
CA MET A 17 19.08 11.95 -17.83
C MET A 17 19.61 10.52 -17.68
N ALA A 18 18.81 9.61 -17.12
CA ALA A 18 19.15 8.20 -16.97
C ALA A 18 19.40 7.53 -18.33
N SER A 19 18.51 7.76 -19.30
CA SER A 19 18.60 7.22 -20.66
C SER A 19 19.86 7.68 -21.41
N ARG A 20 20.36 8.89 -21.08
CA ARG A 20 21.61 9.43 -21.61
C ARG A 20 22.86 8.94 -20.87
N GLY A 21 22.70 8.09 -19.85
CA GLY A 21 23.79 7.56 -19.04
C GLY A 21 24.36 8.56 -18.03
N GLU A 22 23.63 9.64 -17.72
CA GLU A 22 24.04 10.60 -16.70
C GLU A 22 23.80 10.04 -15.29
N ASP A 23 24.65 10.44 -14.33
CA ASP A 23 24.47 10.06 -12.92
C ASP A 23 23.26 10.77 -12.31
N ILE A 24 22.24 9.98 -11.95
CA ILE A 24 21.00 10.44 -11.32
C ILE A 24 20.88 10.02 -9.85
N SER A 25 21.97 9.54 -9.24
CA SER A 25 21.98 9.07 -7.84
C SER A 25 21.48 10.12 -6.85
N ALA A 26 21.72 11.41 -7.11
CA ALA A 26 21.23 12.53 -6.31
C ALA A 26 19.69 12.64 -6.22
N TYR A 27 18.97 11.99 -7.15
CA TYR A 27 17.50 11.94 -7.19
C TYR A 27 16.91 10.66 -6.58
N PHE A 28 17.74 9.64 -6.37
CA PHE A 28 17.32 8.41 -5.70
C PHE A 28 17.41 8.61 -4.19
N THR A 29 16.26 8.71 -3.52
CA THR A 29 16.20 8.78 -2.05
C THR A 29 16.46 7.43 -1.38
N ASN A 30 16.60 6.34 -2.16
CA ASN A 30 16.59 4.95 -1.71
C ASN A 30 15.39 4.59 -0.80
N GLN A 31 14.34 5.43 -0.80
CA GLN A 31 13.10 5.17 -0.09
C GLN A 31 12.19 4.33 -0.98
N PHE A 32 12.55 3.07 -1.15
CA PHE A 32 11.62 2.08 -1.65
C PHE A 32 10.80 1.59 -0.46
N THR A 33 9.47 1.69 -0.56
CA THR A 33 8.62 0.91 0.34
C THR A 33 8.85 -0.55 -0.03
N VAL A 34 9.69 -1.23 0.75
CA VAL A 34 9.89 -2.67 0.62
C VAL A 34 8.52 -3.30 0.76
N VAL A 35 7.96 -3.77 -0.36
CA VAL A 35 6.75 -4.58 -0.35
C VAL A 35 7.14 -5.82 0.42
N ARG A 36 6.66 -5.92 1.68
CA ARG A 36 6.97 -7.05 2.53
C ARG A 36 6.64 -8.35 1.79
N PRO A 37 7.43 -9.41 1.96
CA PRO A 37 7.14 -10.68 1.31
C PRO A 37 5.70 -11.10 1.59
N VAL A 38 4.98 -11.51 0.54
CA VAL A 38 3.60 -11.97 0.65
C VAL A 38 3.61 -13.36 1.24
N HIS A 39 3.07 -13.51 2.44
CA HIS A 39 2.85 -14.81 3.06
C HIS A 39 1.48 -15.36 2.68
N ARG A 40 1.44 -16.59 2.15
CA ARG A 40 0.18 -17.30 1.88
C ARG A 40 -0.25 -18.03 3.13
N VAL A 41 -1.54 -17.92 3.47
CA VAL A 41 -2.15 -18.56 4.63
C VAL A 41 -3.40 -19.29 4.16
N ASN A 42 -3.56 -20.55 4.58
CA ASN A 42 -4.76 -21.33 4.34
C ASN A 42 -5.74 -21.12 5.50
N VAL A 43 -7.00 -20.86 5.19
CA VAL A 43 -8.06 -20.62 6.19
C VAL A 43 -9.31 -21.32 5.74
N ASP A 44 -9.91 -22.10 6.65
CA ASP A 44 -11.21 -22.71 6.40
C ASP A 44 -12.32 -21.69 6.64
N LEU A 45 -13.19 -21.53 5.66
CA LEU A 45 -14.35 -20.63 5.71
C LEU A 45 -15.62 -21.44 5.51
N THR A 46 -16.64 -21.16 6.31
CA THR A 46 -17.94 -21.78 6.13
C THR A 46 -18.57 -21.33 4.81
N GLN A 47 -19.46 -22.14 4.24
CA GLN A 47 -20.17 -21.80 3.01
C GLN A 47 -20.94 -20.48 3.12
N GLY A 48 -21.51 -20.18 4.30
CA GLY A 48 -22.20 -18.92 4.55
C GLY A 48 -21.27 -17.70 4.42
N ILE A 49 -20.03 -17.80 4.91
CA ILE A 49 -19.03 -16.74 4.78
C ILE A 49 -18.63 -16.57 3.31
N LEU A 50 -18.40 -17.67 2.59
CA LEU A 50 -18.07 -17.61 1.17
C LEU A 50 -19.16 -16.90 0.36
N ARG A 51 -20.43 -17.23 0.60
CA ARG A 51 -21.56 -16.57 -0.05
C ARG A 51 -21.58 -15.06 0.25
N ALA A 52 -21.38 -14.67 1.50
CA ALA A 52 -21.36 -13.26 1.88
C ALA A 52 -20.18 -12.48 1.25
N LEU A 53 -19.04 -13.16 1.02
CA LEU A 53 -17.91 -12.58 0.29
C LEU A 53 -18.22 -12.43 -1.21
N ASP A 54 -18.89 -13.42 -1.82
CA ASP A 54 -19.29 -13.40 -3.23
C ASP A 54 -20.29 -12.30 -3.55
N GLU A 55 -21.27 -12.08 -2.67
CA GLU A 55 -22.22 -10.98 -2.79
C GLU A 55 -21.50 -9.61 -2.77
N ARG A 56 -20.45 -9.48 -1.96
CA ARG A 56 -19.63 -8.26 -1.90
C ARG A 56 -18.73 -8.11 -3.12
N GLU A 57 -18.16 -9.20 -3.63
CA GLU A 57 -17.41 -9.22 -4.88
C GLU A 57 -18.28 -8.73 -6.04
N ALA A 58 -19.50 -9.25 -6.19
CA ALA A 58 -20.43 -8.83 -7.23
C ALA A 58 -20.81 -7.34 -7.09
N ARG A 59 -21.03 -6.87 -5.86
CA ARG A 59 -21.40 -5.47 -5.61
C ARG A 59 -20.26 -4.50 -5.89
N LEU A 60 -19.03 -4.87 -5.56
CA LEU A 60 -17.86 -4.00 -5.68
C LEU A 60 -17.10 -4.20 -6.99
N ASN A 61 -17.45 -5.23 -7.77
CA ASN A 61 -16.76 -5.65 -8.99
C ASN A 61 -15.25 -5.87 -8.78
N ILE A 62 -14.88 -6.52 -7.68
CA ILE A 62 -13.51 -6.87 -7.33
C ILE A 62 -13.43 -8.31 -6.86
N SER A 63 -12.28 -8.96 -7.05
CA SER A 63 -12.10 -10.35 -6.62
C SER A 63 -12.36 -10.56 -5.12
N ARG A 64 -12.82 -11.76 -4.75
CA ARG A 64 -12.93 -12.22 -3.35
C ARG A 64 -11.69 -11.91 -2.51
N GLN A 65 -10.50 -12.09 -3.07
CA GLN A 65 -9.23 -11.79 -2.40
C GLN A 65 -9.08 -10.31 -2.05
N ALA A 66 -9.50 -9.40 -2.95
CA ALA A 66 -9.49 -7.97 -2.68
C ALA A 66 -10.51 -7.59 -1.60
N VAL A 67 -11.70 -8.21 -1.61
CA VAL A 67 -12.69 -8.05 -0.53
C VAL A 67 -12.11 -8.48 0.81
N ILE A 68 -11.54 -9.69 0.89
CA ILE A 68 -10.92 -10.24 2.10
C ILE A 68 -9.83 -9.31 2.63
N LYS A 69 -8.89 -8.89 1.76
CA LYS A 69 -7.79 -7.99 2.13
C LYS A 69 -8.30 -6.67 2.69
N THR A 70 -9.29 -6.08 2.03
CA THR A 70 -9.86 -4.78 2.44
C THR A 70 -10.57 -4.87 3.79
N LEU A 71 -11.34 -5.93 4.03
CA LEU A 71 -12.04 -6.13 5.29
C LEU A 71 -11.07 -6.43 6.43
N LEU A 72 -10.04 -7.23 6.18
CA LEU A 72 -9.01 -7.55 7.18
C LEU A 72 -8.21 -6.31 7.57
N ASP A 73 -7.75 -5.53 6.59
CA ASP A 73 -7.01 -4.28 6.86
C ASP A 73 -7.86 -3.28 7.66
N ARG A 74 -9.14 -3.13 7.29
CA ARG A 74 -10.08 -2.30 8.05
C ARG A 74 -10.20 -2.76 9.50
N ALA A 75 -10.42 -4.05 9.74
CA ALA A 75 -10.56 -4.59 11.09
C ALA A 75 -9.28 -4.37 11.92
N LEU A 76 -8.11 -4.65 11.35
CA LEU A 76 -6.82 -4.45 12.02
C LEU A 76 -6.51 -2.98 12.31
N ASN A 77 -6.99 -2.06 11.47
CA ASN A 77 -6.78 -0.62 11.66
C ASN A 77 -7.81 0.00 12.63
N GLU A 78 -9.03 -0.52 12.71
CA GLU A 78 -10.02 -0.12 13.72
C GLU A 78 -9.53 -0.48 15.14
N ASP A 79 -8.91 -1.66 15.33
CA ASP A 79 -8.35 -2.07 16.63
C ASP A 79 -7.21 -1.17 17.09
N LYS A 80 -6.35 -0.70 16.18
CA LYS A 80 -5.27 0.24 16.51
C LYS A 80 -5.79 1.62 16.93
N ARG A 81 -6.97 2.02 16.47
CA ARG A 81 -7.59 3.32 16.75
C ARG A 81 -8.39 3.33 18.06
N ARG A 82 -8.68 2.17 18.66
CA ARG A 82 -9.32 2.13 19.98
C ARG A 82 -8.31 2.55 21.06
N PRO A 83 -8.57 3.63 21.83
CA PRO A 83 -7.70 3.98 22.94
C PRO A 83 -7.71 2.83 23.95
N LYS A 84 -6.52 2.35 24.36
CA LYS A 84 -6.41 1.38 25.45
C LYS A 84 -7.09 1.99 26.67
N LYS A 85 -8.24 1.45 27.09
CA LYS A 85 -8.83 1.79 28.39
C LYS A 85 -7.75 1.52 29.43
N LYS A 86 -7.23 2.57 30.06
CA LYS A 86 -6.37 2.43 31.24
C LYS A 86 -7.18 1.64 32.26
N ALA A 87 -6.71 0.45 32.63
CA ALA A 87 -7.21 -0.22 33.82
C ALA A 87 -6.92 0.72 35.00
N GLY A 88 -7.98 1.11 35.69
CA GLY A 88 -7.91 1.88 36.94
C GLY A 88 -7.51 0.98 38.10
#